data_AF-A0A920RYK8-F1
#
_entry.id   AF-A0A920RYK8-F1
#
_cell.length_a   1.000
_cell.length_b   1.000
_cell.length_c   1.000
_cell.angle_alpha   90.00
_cell.angle_beta   90.00
_cell.angle_gamma   90.00
#
_symmetry.space_group_name_H-M   'P 1'
#
loop_
_entity.id
_entity.type
_entity.pdbx_description
1 polymer ?
#
loop_
_entity_poly.entity_id
_entity_poly.type
_entity_poly.pdbx_seq_one_letter_code
_entity_poly.pdbx_strand_id
1 'polypeptide(L)' 'MQLKIVQKLIKSNIPIFGICLGHQILALSLKEKTKKMKFGHRGANHPEKNLINKKVEITSQNHGFEIKKESFPKKYPSNP' A
#
# COMPACT_ATOMS: atom_id res chain seq x y z
N MET A 1 8.21 -16.61 4.81
CA MET A 1 9.56 -16.46 4.21
C MET A 1 9.78 -15.07 3.60
N GLN A 2 8.89 -14.61 2.70
CA GLN A 2 9.04 -13.32 1.99
C GLN A 2 9.11 -12.08 2.89
N LEU A 3 8.28 -11.98 3.95
CA LEU A 3 8.32 -10.82 4.86
C LEU A 3 9.68 -10.61 5.53
N LYS A 4 10.36 -11.69 5.93
CA LYS A 4 11.69 -11.62 6.56
C LYS A 4 12.75 -11.10 5.57
N ILE A 5 12.61 -11.41 4.28
CA ILE A 5 13.52 -10.92 3.23
C ILE A 5 13.31 -9.42 3.03
N VAL A 6 12.05 -8.98 2.88
CA VAL A 6 11.74 -7.55 2.70
C VAL A 6 12.18 -6.74 3.92
N GLN A 7 12.02 -7.25 5.14
CA GLN A 7 12.55 -6.61 6.35
C GLN A 7 14.08 -6.45 6.33
N LYS A 8 14.83 -7.41 5.77
CA LYS A 8 16.29 -7.28 5.59
C LYS A 8 16.64 -6.23 4.55
N LEU A 9 15.92 -6.21 3.42
CA LEU A 9 16.12 -5.22 2.35
C LEU A 9 15.83 -3.79 2.83
N ILE A 10 14.78 -3.59 3.64
CA ILE A 10 14.50 -2.26 4.22
C ILE A 10 15.68 -1.75 5.06
N LYS A 11 16.44 -2.65 5.70
CA LYS A 11 17.62 -2.30 6.49
C LYS A 11 18.88 -2.07 5.65
N SER A 12 18.90 -2.48 4.37
CA SER A 12 20.09 -2.40 3.53
C SER A 12 20.27 -1.03 2.84
N ASN A 13 19.43 -0.04 3.15
CA ASN A 13 19.48 1.32 2.61
C ASN A 13 19.40 1.40 1.07
N ILE A 14 18.86 0.36 0.42
CA ILE A 14 18.58 0.33 -1.01
C ILE A 14 17.14 0.83 -1.20
N PRO A 15 16.85 1.71 -2.17
CA PRO A 15 15.49 2.12 -2.47
C PRO A 15 14.60 0.93 -2.86
N ILE A 16 13.41 0.86 -2.28
CA ILE A 16 12.43 -0.21 -2.54
C ILE A 16 11.12 0.41 -2.98
N PHE A 17 10.53 -0.13 -4.05
CA PHE A 17 9.23 0.26 -4.55
C PHE A 17 8.35 -0.97 -4.73
N GLY A 18 7.15 -0.96 -4.14
CA GLY A 18 6.20 -2.07 -4.17
C GLY A 18 4.92 -1.70 -4.92
N ILE A 19 4.48 -2.54 -5.85
CA ILE A 19 3.26 -2.34 -6.65
C ILE A 19 2.25 -3.45 -6.35
N CYS A 20 0.98 -3.09 -6.15
CA CYS A 20 -0.13 -4.00 -5.84
C CYS A 20 0.19 -4.95 -4.67
N LEU A 21 0.45 -6.23 -4.91
CA LEU A 21 0.86 -7.17 -3.87
C LEU A 21 2.19 -6.76 -3.21
N GLY A 22 3.13 -6.19 -3.98
CA GLY A 22 4.39 -5.67 -3.45
C GLY A 22 4.17 -4.55 -2.45
N HIS A 23 3.20 -3.66 -2.70
CA HIS A 23 2.79 -2.62 -1.75
C HIS A 23 2.26 -3.22 -0.44
N GLN A 24 1.44 -4.27 -0.52
CA GLN A 24 0.90 -4.97 0.64
C GLN A 24 1.98 -5.71 1.43
N ILE A 25 2.90 -6.41 0.76
CA ILE A 25 4.03 -7.10 1.38
C ILE A 25 4.93 -6.09 2.09
N LEU A 26 5.19 -4.93 1.48
CA LEU A 26 5.98 -3.87 2.09
C LEU A 26 5.32 -3.38 3.39
N ALA A 27 4.02 -3.08 3.36
CA ALA A 27 3.29 -2.68 4.56
C ALA A 27 3.32 -3.76 5.66
N LEU A 28 3.01 -5.02 5.31
CA LEU A 28 3.06 -6.13 6.27
C LEU A 28 4.46 -6.32 6.87
N SER A 29 5.51 -6.08 6.10
CA SER A 29 6.89 -6.15 6.59
C SER A 29 7.20 -5.10 7.66
N LEU A 30 6.48 -3.96 7.61
CA LEU A 30 6.50 -2.87 8.59
C LEU A 30 5.50 -3.07 9.75
N LYS A 31 4.92 -4.27 9.89
CA LYS A 31 3.92 -4.65 10.91
C LYS A 31 2.53 -4.01 10.73
N GLU A 32 2.25 -3.43 9.57
CA GLU A 32 0.91 -3.01 9.19
C GLU A 32 -0.03 -4.22 9.01
N LYS A 33 -1.33 -3.98 8.91
CA LYS A 33 -2.34 -5.04 8.71
C LYS A 33 -3.09 -4.84 7.40
N THR A 34 -3.46 -5.93 6.76
CA THR A 34 -4.37 -5.91 5.59
C THR A 34 -5.77 -6.40 5.97
N LYS A 35 -6.75 -6.11 5.12
CA LYS A 35 -8.08 -6.73 5.17
C LYS A 35 -8.57 -7.06 3.77
N LYS A 36 -9.40 -8.09 3.68
CA LYS A 36 -10.10 -8.45 2.43
C LYS A 36 -11.21 -7.43 2.19
N MET A 37 -11.29 -6.93 0.96
CA MET A 37 -12.34 -6.03 0.52
C MET A 37 -13.58 -6.85 0.12
N LYS A 38 -14.78 -6.25 0.21
CA LYS A 38 -16.04 -6.92 -0.16
C LYS A 38 -16.06 -7.32 -1.65
N PHE A 39 -15.63 -6.41 -2.52
CA PHE A 39 -15.62 -6.60 -3.98
C PHE A 39 -14.23 -6.38 -4.61
N GLY A 40 -13.35 -5.62 -3.92
CA GLY A 40 -12.04 -5.24 -4.45
C GLY A 40 -12.14 -4.13 -5.51
N HIS A 41 -10.98 -3.75 -6.05
CA HIS A 41 -10.88 -2.85 -7.20
C HIS A 41 -10.36 -3.65 -8.41
N ARG A 42 -11.14 -3.68 -9.49
CA ARG A 42 -10.87 -4.42 -10.72
C ARG A 42 -11.32 -3.61 -11.92
N GLY A 43 -10.40 -2.86 -12.54
CA GLY A 43 -10.73 -1.99 -13.67
C GLY A 43 -9.60 -1.02 -14.01
N ALA A 44 -9.70 -0.41 -15.19
CA ALA A 44 -8.71 0.52 -15.75
C ALA A 44 -9.09 2.00 -15.60
N ASN A 45 -10.13 2.30 -14.81
CA ASN A 45 -10.73 3.63 -14.69
C ASN A 45 -10.80 4.15 -13.23
N HIS A 46 -10.05 3.56 -12.30
CA HIS A 46 -10.14 3.93 -10.89
C HIS A 46 -9.40 5.26 -10.62
N PRO A 47 -10.06 6.32 -10.13
CA PRO A 47 -9.41 7.58 -9.85
C PRO A 47 -8.63 7.51 -8.53
N GLU A 48 -7.32 7.77 -8.58
CA GLU A 48 -6.46 7.85 -7.41
C GLU A 48 -5.95 9.28 -7.22
N LYS A 49 -6.01 9.78 -5.99
CA LYS A 49 -5.61 11.15 -5.66
C LYS A 49 -4.25 11.15 -4.98
N ASN A 50 -3.30 11.87 -5.55
CA ASN A 50 -2.05 12.18 -4.87
C ASN A 50 -2.32 13.23 -3.77
N LEU A 51 -2.18 12.84 -2.51
CA LEU A 51 -2.50 13.72 -1.39
C LEU A 51 -1.50 14.88 -1.19
N ILE A 52 -0.29 14.79 -1.76
CA ILE A 52 0.76 15.82 -1.67
C ILE A 52 0.43 16.99 -2.59
N ASN A 53 0.19 16.73 -3.88
CA ASN A 53 -0.01 17.76 -4.90
C ASN A 53 -1.48 17.92 -5.34
N LYS A 54 -2.40 17.12 -4.78
CA LYS A 54 -3.85 17.10 -5.05
C LYS A 54 -4.28 16.72 -6.47
N LYS A 55 -3.36 16.28 -7.33
CA LYS A 55 -3.69 15.77 -8.67
C LYS A 55 -4.40 14.42 -8.58
N VAL A 56 -5.29 14.18 -9.53
CA VAL A 56 -6.00 12.91 -9.70
C VAL A 56 -5.50 12.24 -10.97
N GLU A 57 -5.21 10.96 -10.89
CA GLU A 57 -4.79 10.12 -12.01
C GLU A 57 -5.77 8.96 -12.17
N ILE A 58 -6.05 8.57 -13.41
CA ILE A 58 -6.85 7.38 -13.70
C ILE A 58 -5.90 6.18 -13.73
N THR A 59 -6.22 5.15 -12.95
CA THR A 59 -5.33 4.02 -12.70
C THR A 59 -5.96 2.67 -13.03
N SER A 60 -5.10 1.71 -13.36
CA SER A 60 -5.47 0.30 -13.44
C SER A 60 -5.29 -0.37 -12.09
N GLN A 61 -6.39 -0.86 -11.53
CA GLN A 61 -6.43 -1.52 -10.23
C GLN A 61 -6.91 -2.96 -10.40
N ASN A 62 -6.23 -3.89 -9.74
CA ASN A 62 -6.62 -5.30 -9.69
C ASN A 62 -6.21 -5.90 -8.35
N HIS A 63 -6.89 -5.49 -7.27
CA HIS A 63 -6.61 -6.00 -5.92
C HIS A 63 -7.89 -6.23 -5.12
N GLY A 64 -7.90 -7.31 -4.33
CA GLY A 64 -9.00 -7.67 -3.42
C GLY A 64 -8.67 -7.45 -1.93
N PHE A 65 -7.49 -6.92 -1.63
CA PHE A 65 -7.02 -6.62 -0.29
C PHE A 65 -6.52 -5.18 -0.22
N GLU A 66 -6.69 -4.55 0.94
CA GLU A 66 -6.19 -3.21 1.22
C GLU A 66 -5.47 -3.17 2.57
N ILE A 67 -4.59 -2.19 2.76
CA ILE A 67 -3.97 -1.91 4.06
C ILE A 67 -5.01 -1.21 4.94
N LYS A 68 -5.10 -1.58 6.22
CA LYS A 68 -5.97 -0.90 7.18
C LYS A 68 -5.38 0.48 7.48
N LYS A 69 -6.13 1.56 7.19
CA LYS A 69 -5.70 2.94 7.51
C LYS A 69 -5.29 3.09 8.99
N GLU A 70 -6.00 2.42 9.89
CA GLU A 70 -5.77 2.44 11.34
C GLU A 70 -4.47 1.74 11.77
N SER A 71 -3.87 0.88 10.94
CA SER A 71 -2.64 0.20 11.34
C SER A 71 -1.43 1.12 11.26
N PHE A 72 -1.52 2.20 10.47
CA PHE A 72 -0.41 3.14 10.32
C PHE A 72 -0.18 3.93 11.61
N PRO A 73 1.09 4.11 12.04
CA PRO A 73 1.39 4.98 13.17
C PRO A 73 0.91 6.41 12.85
N LYS A 74 0.23 7.04 13.82
CA LYS A 74 -0.36 8.41 13.76
C LYS A 74 0.58 9.54 13.28
N LYS A 75 1.86 9.24 13.06
CA LYS A 75 2.88 10.15 12.54
C LYS A 75 2.63 10.54 11.07
N TYR A 76 1.83 9.77 10.33
CA TYR A 76 1.37 10.15 8.99
C TYR A 76 -0.06 10.68 9.09
N PRO A 77 -0.38 11.84 8.50
CA PRO A 77 -1.68 12.47 8.66
C PRO A 77 -2.78 11.54 8.15
N SER A 78 -3.54 10.98 9.08
CA SER A 78 -4.83 10.39 8.81
C SER A 78 -5.79 11.53 8.53
N ASN A 79 -5.94 11.92 7.26
CA ASN A 79 -7.01 12.83 6.86
C ASN A 79 -7.94 12.12 5.86
N PRO A 80 -9.23 12.49 5.84
CA PRO A 80 -10.31 11.71 5.26
C PRO A 80 -10.15 11.46 3.76
#